data_AF-A0A1W0E3P7-F1
#
_entry.id   AF-A0A1W0E3P7-F1
#
_cell.length_a   1.000
_cell.length_b   1.000
_cell.length_c   1.000
_cell.angle_alpha   90.00
_cell.angle_beta   90.00
_cell.angle_gamma   90.00
#
_symmetry.space_group_name_H-M   'P 1'
#
loop_
_entity.id
_entity.type
_entity.pdbx_description
1 polymer ?
#
loop_
_entity_poly.entity_id
_entity_poly.type
_entity_poly.pdbx_seq_one_letter_code
_entity_poly.pdbx_strand_id
1 'polypeptide(L)'
;MLEDAKRYVERKIKKIEYIHTKLPEGYEEKQNRYRKMRDELNVLQSVVKGLSNYEFGGTILKHFHHWSNTISNTVNLKALKRDDIYTDTAFVGYELSNTVGDKQLKEVCNDFSKAYECISEDKRKMNEKMGDIFEELSILKKKCKQIDHQRKTVNNLRYDLEEILQSNIYKEDQKENLEKKLGETSEKTLVEMDEFMHLSMINGVIKKIAKTHREFCKKAGDHLEKFS
;
A
#
# COMPACT_ATOMS: atom_id res chain seq x y z
N MET A 1 -9.86 -26.40 -15.59
CA MET A 1 -10.88 -25.48 -15.02
C MET A 1 -11.95 -26.20 -14.21
N LEU A 2 -12.78 -27.08 -14.80
CA LEU A 2 -13.81 -27.83 -14.04
C LEU A 2 -13.19 -28.91 -13.12
N GLU A 3 -12.14 -29.60 -13.55
CA GLU A 3 -11.41 -30.56 -12.71
C GLU A 3 -10.67 -29.89 -11.55
N ASP A 4 -10.07 -28.71 -11.77
CA ASP A 4 -9.38 -27.97 -10.70
C ASP A 4 -10.36 -27.49 -9.61
N ALA A 5 -11.57 -27.07 -10.01
CA ALA A 5 -12.62 -26.67 -9.09
C ALA A 5 -13.17 -27.87 -8.32
N LYS A 6 -13.34 -29.03 -8.97
CA LYS A 6 -13.79 -30.27 -8.33
C LYS A 6 -12.76 -30.79 -7.33
N ARG A 7 -11.48 -30.81 -7.70
CA ARG A 7 -10.36 -31.16 -6.80
C ARG A 7 -10.25 -30.21 -5.61
N TYR A 8 -10.47 -28.91 -5.82
CA TYR A 8 -10.47 -27.93 -4.72
C TYR A 8 -11.56 -28.22 -3.67
N VAL A 9 -12.75 -28.66 -4.11
CA VAL A 9 -13.86 -29.05 -3.23
C VAL A 9 -13.57 -30.38 -2.52
N GLU A 10 -13.08 -31.39 -3.24
CA GLU A 10 -12.74 -32.70 -2.67
C GLU A 10 -11.68 -32.58 -1.55
N ARG A 11 -10.68 -31.72 -1.73
CA ARG A 11 -9.64 -31.43 -0.72
C ARG A 11 -10.14 -30.74 0.54
N LYS A 12 -11.27 -30.03 0.48
CA LYS A 12 -11.91 -29.46 1.68
C LYS A 12 -12.72 -30.50 2.46
N ILE A 13 -13.13 -31.58 1.80
CA ILE A 13 -14.01 -32.61 2.37
C ILE A 13 -13.18 -33.79 2.92
N LYS A 14 -12.12 -34.21 2.21
CA LYS A 14 -11.14 -35.18 2.70
C LYS A 14 -10.02 -34.46 3.45
N LYS A 15 -10.08 -34.45 4.78
CA LYS A 15 -8.89 -34.15 5.60
C LYS A 15 -7.94 -35.34 5.53
N ILE A 16 -6.96 -35.25 4.64
CA ILE A 16 -5.82 -36.17 4.61
C ILE A 16 -4.83 -35.72 5.69
N GLU A 17 -4.46 -36.62 6.60
CA GLU A 17 -3.34 -36.39 7.51
C GLU A 17 -2.04 -36.59 6.75
N TYR A 18 -1.09 -35.65 6.87
CA TYR A 18 0.18 -35.71 6.16
C TYR A 18 1.21 -36.51 6.97
N ILE A 19 1.24 -37.83 6.78
CA ILE A 19 2.06 -38.77 7.55
C ILE A 19 3.39 -39.04 6.83
N HIS A 20 3.35 -39.19 5.50
CA HIS A 20 4.50 -39.62 4.70
C HIS A 20 5.19 -38.48 3.95
N THR A 21 4.51 -37.36 3.74
CA THR A 21 5.02 -36.22 2.97
C THR A 21 5.53 -35.09 3.88
N LYS A 22 6.81 -35.18 4.24
CA LYS A 22 7.49 -34.13 5.01
C LYS A 22 7.95 -33.00 4.10
N LEU A 23 7.79 -31.76 4.57
CA LEU A 23 8.36 -30.58 3.94
C LEU A 23 9.79 -30.35 4.43
N PRO A 24 10.61 -29.56 3.71
CA PRO A 24 11.94 -29.18 4.17
C PRO A 24 11.91 -28.54 5.56
N GLU A 25 13.01 -28.71 6.29
CA GLU A 25 13.15 -28.15 7.63
C GLU A 25 12.91 -26.63 7.63
N GLY A 26 12.17 -26.14 8.64
CA GLY A 26 11.84 -24.72 8.77
C GLY A 26 10.79 -24.18 7.79
N TYR A 27 10.27 -24.99 6.85
CA TYR A 27 9.32 -24.51 5.83
C TYR A 27 8.06 -23.86 6.44
N GLU A 28 7.43 -24.52 7.41
CA GLU A 28 6.22 -23.99 8.04
C GLU A 28 6.48 -22.70 8.84
N GLU A 29 7.64 -22.61 9.50
CA GLU A 29 8.04 -21.39 10.22
C GLU A 29 8.25 -20.22 9.25
N LYS A 30 9.06 -20.42 8.19
CA LYS A 30 9.30 -19.40 7.18
C LYS A 30 8.02 -19.00 6.47
N GLN A 31 7.15 -19.96 6.16
CA GLN A 31 5.83 -19.71 5.60
C GLN A 31 4.97 -18.81 6.48
N ASN A 32 4.95 -19.04 7.79
CA ASN A 32 4.17 -18.23 8.73
C ASN A 32 4.73 -16.80 8.83
N ARG A 33 6.05 -16.65 8.89
CA ARG A 33 6.72 -15.34 8.90
C ARG A 33 6.48 -14.57 7.60
N TYR A 34 6.59 -15.25 6.46
CA TYR A 34 6.33 -14.70 5.14
C TYR A 34 4.89 -14.17 5.02
N ARG A 35 3.88 -14.95 5.46
CA ARG A 35 2.47 -14.53 5.43
C ARG A 35 2.25 -13.24 6.21
N LYS A 36 2.79 -13.16 7.43
CA LYS A 36 2.73 -11.93 8.24
C LYS A 36 3.31 -10.75 7.48
N MET A 37 4.52 -10.90 6.93
CA MET A 37 5.18 -9.82 6.18
C MET A 37 4.39 -9.36 4.94
N ARG A 38 3.82 -10.31 4.19
CA ARG A 38 2.94 -10.02 3.06
C ARG A 38 1.71 -9.21 3.47
N ASP A 39 1.11 -9.55 4.61
CA ASP A 39 -0.09 -8.87 5.09
C ASP A 39 0.25 -7.45 5.58
N GLU A 40 1.39 -7.26 6.23
CA GLU A 40 1.90 -5.93 6.63
C GLU A 40 2.19 -5.01 5.43
N LEU A 41 2.59 -5.54 4.27
CA LEU A 41 2.73 -4.72 3.05
C LEU A 41 1.41 -4.07 2.60
N ASN A 42 0.26 -4.72 2.84
CA ASN A 42 -1.04 -4.13 2.53
C ASN A 42 -1.34 -2.94 3.46
N VAL A 43 -1.01 -3.10 4.74
CA VAL A 43 -1.13 -2.03 5.73
C VAL A 43 -0.25 -0.86 5.34
N LEU A 44 1.01 -1.11 4.99
CA LEU A 44 1.96 -0.08 4.59
C LEU A 44 1.50 0.69 3.33
N GLN A 45 0.97 0.00 2.32
CA GLN A 45 0.37 0.65 1.14
C GLN A 45 -0.81 1.57 1.51
N SER A 46 -1.60 1.16 2.50
CA SER A 46 -2.75 1.92 2.97
C SER A 46 -2.31 3.17 3.73
N VAL A 47 -1.24 3.06 4.52
CA VAL A 47 -0.58 4.19 5.18
C VAL A 47 -0.07 5.20 4.16
N VAL A 48 0.68 4.76 3.13
CA VAL A 48 1.18 5.66 2.07
C VAL A 48 0.03 6.40 1.39
N LYS A 49 -1.04 5.69 1.03
CA LYS A 49 -2.24 6.31 0.45
C LYS A 49 -2.92 7.32 1.38
N GLY A 50 -2.97 7.02 2.69
CA GLY A 50 -3.53 7.93 3.68
C GLY A 50 -2.72 9.22 3.78
N LEU A 51 -1.40 9.11 3.86
CA LEU A 51 -0.49 10.26 3.90
C LEU A 51 -0.56 11.11 2.63
N SER A 52 -0.83 10.49 1.47
CA SER A 52 -1.00 11.22 0.21
C SER A 52 -2.33 11.96 0.04
N ASN A 53 -3.38 11.65 0.82
CA ASN A 53 -4.73 12.13 0.52
C ASN A 53 -5.51 12.68 1.73
N TYR A 54 -4.90 12.81 2.91
CA TYR A 54 -5.60 13.30 4.12
C TYR A 54 -6.17 14.71 3.95
N GLU A 55 -5.56 15.51 3.08
CA GLU A 55 -5.92 16.89 2.77
C GLU A 55 -7.28 17.04 2.08
N PHE A 56 -7.85 15.96 1.55
CA PHE A 56 -9.13 15.96 0.83
C PHE A 56 -10.32 15.54 1.72
N GLY A 57 -10.15 15.50 3.04
CA GLY A 57 -11.20 15.14 4.01
C GLY A 57 -12.36 16.15 4.05
N GLY A 58 -13.56 15.69 3.68
CA GLY A 58 -14.74 16.49 3.26
C GLY A 58 -15.45 17.39 4.29
N THR A 59 -14.77 17.87 5.34
CA THR A 59 -15.36 18.81 6.31
C THR A 59 -15.30 20.26 5.82
N ILE A 60 -14.28 20.64 5.06
CA ILE A 60 -14.07 22.04 4.62
C ILE A 60 -14.96 22.41 3.42
N LEU A 61 -15.18 21.45 2.52
CA LEU A 61 -16.16 21.55 1.41
C LEU A 61 -17.56 22.01 1.87
N LYS A 62 -17.97 21.66 3.10
CA LYS A 62 -19.27 22.06 3.66
C LYS A 62 -19.34 23.55 4.02
N HIS A 63 -18.23 24.13 4.48
CA HIS A 63 -18.16 25.55 4.83
C HIS A 63 -17.96 26.44 3.59
N PHE A 64 -17.21 25.94 2.60
CA PHE A 64 -16.97 26.65 1.33
C PHE A 64 -18.25 26.84 0.49
N HIS A 65 -19.17 25.86 0.52
CA HIS A 65 -20.48 26.00 -0.12
C HIS A 65 -21.28 27.20 0.39
N HIS A 66 -21.06 27.62 1.64
CA HIS A 66 -21.74 28.77 2.22
C HIS A 66 -21.16 30.10 1.73
N TRP A 67 -19.85 30.17 1.47
CA TRP A 67 -19.16 31.34 0.93
C TRP A 67 -19.31 31.49 -0.59
N SER A 68 -19.28 30.39 -1.34
CA SER A 68 -19.50 30.37 -2.80
C SER A 68 -20.85 31.00 -3.20
N ASN A 69 -21.90 30.86 -2.38
CA ASN A 69 -23.20 31.49 -2.65
C ASN A 69 -23.21 33.02 -2.48
N THR A 70 -22.20 33.59 -1.82
CA THR A 70 -22.08 35.05 -1.61
C THR A 70 -21.31 35.71 -2.76
N ILE A 71 -20.49 34.95 -3.50
CA ILE A 71 -19.67 35.41 -4.63
C ILE A 71 -20.21 34.81 -5.93
N SER A 72 -21.46 35.12 -6.27
CA SER A 72 -21.98 34.84 -7.61
C SER A 72 -21.86 36.09 -8.46
N ASN A 73 -20.73 36.22 -9.14
CA ASN A 73 -20.61 36.58 -10.56
C ASN A 73 -19.11 36.71 -10.88
N THR A 74 -18.63 35.97 -11.89
CA THR A 74 -17.32 36.09 -12.59
C THR A 74 -16.16 35.14 -12.26
N VAL A 75 -16.26 34.14 -11.36
CA VAL A 75 -15.19 33.13 -11.21
C VAL A 75 -15.67 31.73 -11.57
N ASN A 76 -14.91 31.08 -12.45
CA ASN A 76 -15.22 29.82 -13.11
C ASN A 76 -15.31 28.67 -12.08
N LEU A 77 -16.52 28.36 -11.63
CA LEU A 77 -16.90 27.33 -10.63
C LEU A 77 -16.36 25.91 -10.90
N LYS A 78 -15.73 25.65 -12.06
CA LYS A 78 -15.09 24.37 -12.38
C LYS A 78 -13.69 24.20 -11.79
N ALA A 79 -13.00 25.27 -11.39
CA ALA A 79 -11.69 25.19 -10.73
C ALA A 79 -11.79 24.69 -9.28
N LEU A 80 -12.90 24.98 -8.60
CA LEU A 80 -13.18 24.71 -7.18
C LEU A 80 -13.45 23.24 -6.80
N LYS A 81 -13.26 22.27 -7.71
CA LYS A 81 -13.74 20.90 -7.50
C LYS A 81 -12.72 19.93 -6.89
N ARG A 82 -11.47 20.34 -6.68
CA ARG A 82 -10.41 19.51 -6.06
C ARG A 82 -9.33 20.36 -5.37
N ASP A 83 -9.74 21.31 -4.54
CA ASP A 83 -8.76 22.05 -3.76
C ASP A 83 -8.51 21.28 -2.45
N ASP A 84 -7.25 20.93 -2.22
CA ASP A 84 -6.80 20.40 -0.96
C ASP A 84 -6.97 21.45 0.16
N ILE A 85 -6.99 21.02 1.42
CA ILE A 85 -7.12 21.92 2.58
C ILE A 85 -6.20 23.15 2.53
N TYR A 86 -4.99 23.03 1.99
CA TYR A 86 -4.04 24.13 1.97
C TYR A 86 -4.41 25.16 0.91
N THR A 87 -4.88 24.72 -0.25
CA THR A 87 -5.43 25.61 -1.29
C THR A 87 -6.69 26.33 -0.79
N ASP A 88 -7.60 25.63 -0.12
CA ASP A 88 -8.78 26.25 0.52
C ASP A 88 -8.38 27.30 1.56
N THR A 89 -7.37 26.98 2.38
CA THR A 89 -6.87 27.89 3.41
C THR A 89 -6.20 29.12 2.80
N ALA A 90 -5.46 28.96 1.70
CA ALA A 90 -4.89 30.08 0.99
C ALA A 90 -5.97 31.03 0.46
N PHE A 91 -7.02 30.48 -0.14
CA PHE A 91 -8.14 31.27 -0.66
C PHE A 91 -8.80 32.14 0.43
N VAL A 92 -8.95 31.63 1.66
CA VAL A 92 -9.45 32.43 2.79
C VAL A 92 -8.59 33.67 3.02
N GLY A 93 -7.26 33.53 3.01
CA GLY A 93 -6.33 34.66 3.16
C GLY A 93 -6.47 35.68 2.03
N TYR A 94 -6.58 35.20 0.80
CA TYR A 94 -6.77 36.04 -0.39
C TYR A 94 -8.08 36.85 -0.32
N GLU A 95 -9.20 36.21 0.03
CA GLU A 95 -10.50 36.90 0.12
C GLU A 95 -10.52 37.94 1.25
N LEU A 96 -9.92 37.62 2.40
CA LEU A 96 -9.79 38.57 3.50
C LEU A 96 -8.95 39.79 3.08
N SER A 97 -7.85 39.60 2.35
CA SER A 97 -6.99 40.71 1.91
C SER A 97 -7.69 41.67 0.93
N ASN A 98 -8.70 41.18 0.20
CA ASN A 98 -9.53 41.98 -0.70
C ASN A 98 -10.71 42.68 0.02
N THR A 99 -11.10 42.18 1.18
CA THR A 99 -12.24 42.71 1.97
C THR A 99 -11.80 43.78 2.96
N VAL A 100 -10.60 43.64 3.54
CA VAL A 100 -10.12 44.53 4.60
C VAL A 100 -9.61 45.86 4.02
N GLY A 101 -9.99 46.96 4.66
CA GLY A 101 -9.52 48.30 4.32
C GLY A 101 -8.19 48.69 4.98
N ASP A 102 -7.83 48.01 6.08
CA ASP A 102 -6.58 48.26 6.79
C ASP A 102 -5.38 47.67 6.03
N LYS A 103 -4.35 48.48 5.81
CA LYS A 103 -3.18 48.09 5.00
C LYS A 103 -2.34 47.00 5.69
N GLN A 104 -2.17 47.08 7.00
CA GLN A 104 -1.35 46.10 7.74
C GLN A 104 -2.05 44.74 7.76
N LEU A 105 -3.35 44.72 8.03
CA LEU A 105 -4.16 43.52 7.97
C LEU A 105 -4.18 42.91 6.57
N LYS A 106 -4.25 43.75 5.52
CA LYS A 106 -4.16 43.31 4.13
C LYS A 106 -2.83 42.62 3.83
N GLU A 107 -1.71 43.17 4.30
CA GLU A 107 -0.38 42.56 4.15
C GLU A 107 -0.32 41.19 4.83
N VAL A 108 -0.79 41.08 6.08
CA VAL A 108 -0.85 39.82 6.83
C VAL A 108 -1.71 38.76 6.12
N CYS A 109 -2.89 39.14 5.61
CA CYS A 109 -3.78 38.24 4.86
C CYS A 109 -3.14 37.73 3.55
N ASN A 110 -2.44 38.61 2.81
CA ASN A 110 -1.70 38.21 1.61
C ASN A 110 -0.54 37.26 1.94
N ASP A 111 0.17 37.54 3.03
CA ASP A 111 1.25 36.67 3.49
C ASP A 111 0.74 35.29 3.89
N PHE A 112 -0.43 35.23 4.53
CA PHE A 112 -1.09 34.00 4.92
C PHE A 112 -1.50 33.18 3.68
N SER A 113 -2.14 33.83 2.69
CA SER A 113 -2.50 33.21 1.42
C SER A 113 -1.28 32.55 0.75
N LYS A 114 -0.20 33.33 0.57
CA LYS A 114 1.03 32.85 -0.08
C LYS A 114 1.67 31.68 0.66
N ALA A 115 1.70 31.71 1.99
CA ALA A 115 2.28 30.62 2.78
C ALA A 115 1.54 29.30 2.51
N TYR A 116 0.20 29.33 2.51
CA TYR A 116 -0.61 28.14 2.27
C TYR A 116 -0.62 27.67 0.80
N GLU A 117 -0.47 28.57 -0.17
CA GLU A 117 -0.21 28.19 -1.58
C GLU A 117 1.10 27.40 -1.69
N CYS A 118 2.18 27.89 -1.07
CA CYS A 118 3.47 27.20 -1.07
C CYS A 118 3.40 25.84 -0.34
N ILE A 119 2.63 25.74 0.75
CA ILE A 119 2.39 24.45 1.43
C ILE A 119 1.64 23.47 0.52
N SER A 120 0.61 23.93 -0.20
CA SER A 120 -0.10 23.11 -1.21
C SER A 120 0.84 22.59 -2.30
N GLU A 121 1.73 23.45 -2.82
CA GLU A 121 2.74 23.04 -3.81
C GLU A 121 3.72 21.98 -3.26
N ASP A 122 4.24 22.17 -2.05
CA ASP A 122 5.12 21.18 -1.44
C ASP A 122 4.38 19.89 -1.07
N LYS A 123 3.08 19.97 -0.75
CA LYS A 123 2.24 18.78 -0.55
C LYS A 123 2.06 17.99 -1.84
N ARG A 124 1.84 18.65 -2.98
CA ARG A 124 1.79 18.00 -4.30
C ARG A 124 3.09 17.25 -4.61
N LYS A 125 4.25 17.87 -4.37
CA LYS A 125 5.58 17.21 -4.50
C LYS A 125 5.74 16.03 -3.55
N MET A 126 5.24 16.13 -2.32
CA MET A 126 5.22 15.01 -1.38
C MET A 126 4.37 13.85 -1.92
N ASN A 127 3.19 14.16 -2.49
CA ASN A 127 2.28 13.17 -3.04
C ASN A 127 2.86 12.44 -4.24
N GLU A 128 3.58 13.13 -5.12
CA GLU A 128 4.33 12.53 -6.23
C GLU A 128 5.35 11.51 -5.71
N LYS A 129 6.21 11.90 -4.77
CA LYS A 129 7.19 11.00 -4.13
C LYS A 129 6.54 9.81 -3.42
N MET A 130 5.39 10.03 -2.77
CA MET A 130 4.62 8.94 -2.16
C MET A 130 4.01 8.01 -3.22
N GLY A 131 3.68 8.53 -4.40
CA GLY A 131 3.29 7.76 -5.58
C GLY A 131 4.39 6.78 -6.01
N ASP A 132 5.63 7.25 -6.14
CA ASP A 132 6.78 6.39 -6.47
C ASP A 132 6.96 5.27 -5.43
N ILE A 133 6.84 5.61 -4.14
CA ILE A 133 6.92 4.63 -3.04
C ILE A 133 5.77 3.61 -3.14
N PHE A 134 4.57 4.05 -3.52
CA PHE A 134 3.43 3.15 -3.71
C PHE A 134 3.65 2.17 -4.87
N GLU A 135 4.33 2.60 -5.94
CA GLU A 135 4.72 1.74 -7.05
C GLU A 135 5.76 0.70 -6.62
N GLU A 136 6.78 1.09 -5.85
CA GLU A 136 7.76 0.17 -5.26
C GLU A 136 7.07 -0.93 -4.43
N LEU A 137 6.13 -0.54 -3.56
CA LEU A 137 5.30 -1.49 -2.78
C LEU A 137 4.45 -2.41 -3.68
N SER A 138 3.97 -1.89 -4.81
CA SER A 138 3.17 -2.66 -5.77
C SER A 138 4.01 -3.73 -6.48
N ILE A 139 5.29 -3.46 -6.75
CA ILE A 139 6.24 -4.44 -7.27
C ILE A 139 6.46 -5.57 -6.25
N LEU A 140 6.67 -5.24 -4.97
CA LEU A 140 6.79 -6.25 -3.91
C LEU A 140 5.56 -7.14 -3.80
N LYS A 141 4.35 -6.58 -3.98
CA LYS A 141 3.12 -7.37 -4.02
C LYS A 141 3.02 -8.30 -5.23
N LYS A 142 3.57 -7.91 -6.39
CA LYS A 142 3.66 -8.83 -7.54
C LYS A 142 4.56 -10.02 -7.19
N LYS A 143 5.69 -9.79 -6.52
CA LYS A 143 6.56 -10.87 -6.01
C LYS A 143 5.83 -11.77 -5.01
N CYS A 144 5.02 -11.19 -4.12
CA CYS A 144 4.17 -11.98 -3.20
C CYS A 144 3.22 -12.92 -3.95
N LYS A 145 2.57 -12.47 -5.02
CA LYS A 145 1.67 -13.31 -5.82
C LYS A 145 2.38 -14.51 -6.45
N GLN A 146 3.63 -14.33 -6.88
CA GLN A 146 4.45 -15.41 -7.42
C GLN A 146 4.78 -16.46 -6.34
N ILE A 147 5.23 -16.01 -5.17
CA ILE A 147 5.53 -16.89 -4.03
C ILE A 147 4.26 -17.62 -3.57
N ASP A 148 3.12 -16.93 -3.45
CA ASP A 148 1.84 -17.54 -3.07
C ASP A 148 1.37 -18.60 -4.08
N HIS A 149 1.63 -18.39 -5.38
CA HIS A 149 1.37 -19.40 -6.40
C HIS A 149 2.22 -20.66 -6.18
N GLN A 150 3.53 -20.50 -5.94
CA GLN A 150 4.41 -21.64 -5.69
C GLN A 150 4.04 -22.39 -4.40
N ARG A 151 3.71 -21.67 -3.34
CA ARG A 151 3.23 -22.28 -2.08
C ARG A 151 1.96 -23.10 -2.28
N LYS A 152 1.05 -22.63 -3.14
CA LYS A 152 -0.13 -23.40 -3.53
C LYS A 152 0.27 -24.67 -4.31
N THR A 153 1.25 -24.58 -5.20
CA THR A 153 1.80 -25.73 -5.92
C THR A 153 2.42 -26.76 -4.96
N VAL A 154 3.21 -26.33 -3.98
CA VAL A 154 3.77 -27.22 -2.93
C VAL A 154 2.64 -27.95 -2.19
N ASN A 155 1.61 -27.25 -1.75
CA ASN A 155 0.47 -27.87 -1.06
C ASN A 155 -0.27 -28.88 -1.94
N ASN A 156 -0.40 -28.59 -3.24
CA ASN A 156 -1.03 -29.50 -4.19
C ASN A 156 -0.19 -30.77 -4.39
N LEU A 157 1.11 -30.62 -4.63
CA LEU A 157 2.04 -31.75 -4.79
C LEU A 157 2.07 -32.62 -3.53
N ARG A 158 2.10 -31.99 -2.35
CA ARG A 158 2.07 -32.68 -1.06
C ARG A 158 0.78 -33.49 -0.89
N TYR A 159 -0.37 -32.91 -1.23
CA TYR A 159 -1.65 -33.62 -1.19
C TYR A 159 -1.67 -34.81 -2.16
N ASP A 160 -1.28 -34.60 -3.42
CA ASP A 160 -1.35 -35.64 -4.46
C ASP A 160 -0.39 -36.80 -4.13
N LEU A 161 0.79 -36.50 -3.58
CA LEU A 161 1.75 -37.52 -3.13
C LEU A 161 1.23 -38.29 -1.91
N GLU A 162 0.68 -37.60 -0.91
CA GLU A 162 0.12 -38.25 0.28
C GLU A 162 -1.08 -39.15 -0.08
N GLU A 163 -1.93 -38.72 -1.01
CA GLU A 163 -3.05 -39.53 -1.50
C GLU A 163 -2.56 -40.82 -2.17
N ILE A 164 -1.49 -40.77 -2.96
CA ILE A 164 -0.91 -41.98 -3.58
C ILE A 164 -0.32 -42.89 -2.51
N LEU A 165 0.44 -42.35 -1.55
CA LEU A 165 1.10 -43.12 -0.49
C LEU A 165 0.10 -43.79 0.47
N GLN A 166 -1.06 -43.15 0.70
CA GLN A 166 -2.14 -43.73 1.50
C GLN A 166 -3.08 -44.64 0.68
N SER A 167 -3.04 -44.56 -0.65
CA SER A 167 -3.78 -45.46 -1.51
C SER A 167 -3.04 -46.79 -1.66
N ASN A 168 -3.75 -47.91 -1.57
CA ASN A 168 -3.19 -49.24 -1.87
C ASN A 168 -2.97 -49.47 -3.40
N ILE A 169 -2.75 -48.40 -4.17
CA ILE A 169 -2.64 -48.45 -5.63
C ILE A 169 -1.17 -48.32 -6.02
N TYR A 170 -0.62 -49.36 -6.66
CA TYR A 170 0.76 -49.35 -7.16
C TYR A 170 0.92 -48.39 -8.35
N LYS A 171 1.60 -47.26 -8.13
CA LYS A 171 1.90 -46.22 -9.13
C LYS A 171 3.32 -45.66 -8.94
N GLU A 172 4.34 -46.53 -8.97
CA GLU A 172 5.71 -46.17 -8.59
C GLU A 172 6.29 -45.00 -9.41
N ASP A 173 6.14 -45.02 -10.74
CA ASP A 173 6.63 -43.93 -11.60
C ASP A 173 5.97 -42.56 -11.29
N GLN A 174 4.69 -42.57 -10.90
CA GLN A 174 3.98 -41.33 -10.53
C GLN A 174 4.44 -40.82 -9.16
N LYS A 175 4.70 -41.74 -8.24
CA LYS A 175 5.22 -41.44 -6.90
C LYS A 175 6.61 -40.81 -6.98
N GLU A 176 7.57 -41.44 -7.66
CA GLU A 176 8.94 -40.89 -7.78
C GLU A 176 8.95 -39.49 -8.41
N ASN A 177 8.13 -39.28 -9.45
CA ASN A 177 8.01 -37.98 -10.10
C ASN A 177 7.43 -36.90 -9.15
N LEU A 178 6.43 -37.26 -8.33
CA LEU A 178 5.83 -36.34 -7.37
C LEU A 178 6.77 -36.04 -6.19
N GLU A 179 7.49 -37.03 -5.68
CA GLU A 179 8.52 -36.86 -4.64
C GLU A 179 9.60 -35.87 -5.09
N LYS A 180 10.15 -36.09 -6.29
CA LYS A 180 11.15 -35.20 -6.87
C LYS A 180 10.62 -33.77 -7.03
N LYS A 181 9.43 -33.62 -7.62
CA LYS A 181 8.80 -32.29 -7.81
C LYS A 181 8.50 -31.60 -6.50
N LEU A 182 8.03 -32.33 -5.48
CA LEU A 182 7.76 -31.79 -4.16
C LEU A 182 9.05 -31.27 -3.52
N GLY A 183 10.13 -32.07 -3.54
CA GLY A 183 11.45 -31.67 -3.05
C GLY A 183 11.95 -30.38 -3.71
N GLU A 184 12.08 -30.40 -5.05
CA GLU A 184 12.58 -29.25 -5.82
C GLU A 184 11.73 -27.99 -5.62
N THR A 185 10.40 -28.12 -5.66
CA THR A 185 9.50 -26.97 -5.54
C THR A 185 9.50 -26.42 -4.11
N SER A 186 9.49 -27.29 -3.09
CA SER A 186 9.44 -26.86 -1.70
C SER A 186 10.73 -26.18 -1.25
N GLU A 187 11.90 -26.67 -1.67
CA GLU A 187 13.19 -26.02 -1.43
C GLU A 187 13.27 -24.66 -2.11
N LYS A 188 12.89 -24.59 -3.39
CA LYS A 188 12.88 -23.33 -4.12
C LYS A 188 11.95 -22.29 -3.46
N THR A 189 10.73 -22.69 -3.12
CA THR A 189 9.78 -21.80 -2.44
C THR A 189 10.28 -21.38 -1.07
N LEU A 190 10.99 -22.25 -0.34
CA LEU A 190 11.62 -21.90 0.93
C LEU A 190 12.62 -20.77 0.78
N VAL A 191 13.51 -20.87 -0.23
CA VAL A 191 14.50 -19.85 -0.54
C VAL A 191 13.82 -18.53 -0.94
N GLU A 192 12.83 -18.57 -1.83
CA GLU A 192 12.13 -17.36 -2.27
C GLU A 192 11.39 -16.65 -1.12
N MET A 193 10.79 -17.40 -0.19
CA MET A 193 10.18 -16.83 1.02
C MET A 193 11.23 -16.14 1.89
N ASP A 194 12.40 -16.76 2.06
CA ASP A 194 13.49 -16.22 2.88
C ASP A 194 14.08 -14.94 2.29
N GLU A 195 14.42 -14.98 1.00
CA GLU A 195 14.89 -13.82 0.24
C GLU A 195 13.90 -12.65 0.28
N PHE A 196 12.60 -12.95 0.22
CA PHE A 196 11.58 -11.92 0.33
C PHE A 196 11.53 -11.28 1.72
N MET A 197 11.74 -12.08 2.77
CA MET A 197 11.75 -11.61 4.16
C MET A 197 13.03 -10.87 4.54
N HIS A 198 14.08 -10.91 3.72
CA HIS A 198 15.30 -10.17 4.00
C HIS A 198 15.02 -8.66 4.15
N LEU A 199 15.43 -8.14 5.31
CA LEU A 199 15.03 -6.85 5.86
C LEU A 199 15.40 -5.62 5.01
N SER A 200 16.34 -5.75 4.07
CA SER A 200 16.90 -4.61 3.33
C SER A 200 15.88 -3.89 2.46
N MET A 201 14.96 -4.62 1.80
CA MET A 201 13.99 -4.02 0.88
C MET A 201 12.94 -3.19 1.63
N ILE A 202 12.33 -3.73 2.69
CA ILE A 202 11.23 -3.06 3.40
C ILE A 202 11.73 -1.95 4.32
N ASN A 203 12.90 -2.11 4.92
CA ASN A 203 13.54 -1.03 5.68
C ASN A 203 13.83 0.20 4.80
N GLY A 204 14.26 -0.03 3.55
CA GLY A 204 14.45 1.05 2.57
C GLY A 204 13.16 1.83 2.30
N VAL A 205 12.05 1.12 2.09
CA VAL A 205 10.74 1.75 1.85
C VAL A 205 10.26 2.56 3.06
N ILE A 206 10.34 2.00 4.27
CA ILE A 206 9.92 2.70 5.50
C ILE A 206 10.73 3.99 5.70
N LYS A 207 12.05 3.93 5.50
CA LYS A 207 12.93 5.11 5.58
C LYS A 207 12.57 6.18 4.54
N LYS A 208 12.22 5.77 3.31
CA LYS A 208 11.77 6.71 2.27
C LYS A 208 10.48 7.42 2.68
N ILE A 209 9.48 6.68 3.18
CA ILE A 209 8.21 7.27 3.66
C ILE A 209 8.48 8.32 4.73
N ALA A 210 9.23 7.95 5.77
CA ALA A 210 9.56 8.85 6.88
C ALA A 210 10.33 10.09 6.41
N LYS A 211 11.33 9.92 5.52
CA LYS A 211 12.11 11.02 4.96
C LYS A 211 11.25 11.97 4.13
N THR A 212 10.44 11.44 3.22
CA THR A 212 9.54 12.24 2.36
C THR A 212 8.56 13.05 3.20
N HIS A 213 7.95 12.44 4.21
CA HIS A 213 7.02 13.15 5.09
C HIS A 213 7.73 14.21 5.95
N ARG A 214 8.92 13.91 6.48
CA ARG A 214 9.72 14.87 7.25
C ARG A 214 10.11 16.08 6.40
N GLU A 215 10.52 15.87 5.15
CA GLU A 215 10.86 16.95 4.22
C GLU A 215 9.67 17.89 4.00
N PHE A 216 8.47 17.35 3.82
CA PHE A 216 7.25 18.15 3.72
C PHE A 216 6.97 18.94 4.99
N CYS A 217 6.96 18.28 6.16
CA CYS A 217 6.70 18.96 7.43
C CYS A 217 7.68 20.10 7.71
N LYS A 218 8.96 19.91 7.38
CA LYS A 218 9.97 20.96 7.55
C LYS A 218 9.64 22.18 6.68
N LYS A 219 9.44 21.98 5.38
CA LYS A 219 9.11 23.08 4.46
C LYS A 219 7.82 23.80 4.84
N ALA A 220 6.80 23.04 5.26
CA ALA A 220 5.56 23.62 5.73
C ALA A 220 5.78 24.49 6.97
N GLY A 221 6.65 24.08 7.89
CA GLY A 221 7.08 24.91 9.02
C GLY A 221 7.81 26.17 8.57
N ASP A 222 8.77 26.04 7.64
CA ASP A 222 9.55 27.17 7.11
C ASP A 222 8.62 28.24 6.47
N HIS A 223 7.55 27.84 5.77
CA HIS A 223 6.57 28.78 5.19
C HIS A 223 5.74 29.55 6.23
N LEU A 224 5.59 28.98 7.43
CA LEU A 224 4.82 29.55 8.53
C LEU A 224 5.67 30.33 9.54
N GLU A 225 7.00 30.23 9.46
CA GLU A 225 7.94 30.81 10.43
C GLU A 225 7.79 32.34 10.55
N LYS A 226 7.42 33.02 9.46
CA LYS A 226 7.22 34.48 9.44
C LYS A 226 6.05 34.99 10.30
N PHE A 227 5.21 34.10 10.84
CA PHE A 227 4.10 34.43 11.74
C PHE A 227 4.41 34.18 13.21
N SER A 228 5.67 33.84 13.53
CA SER A 228 6.19 33.63 14.89
C SER A 228 6.69 34.94 15.49
#